data_AF-A0A0R1UEX7-F1
#
_entry.id   AF-A0A0R1UEX7-F1
#
_cell.length_a   1.000
_cell.length_b   1.000
_cell.length_c   1.000
_cell.angle_alpha   90.00
_cell.angle_beta   90.00
_cell.angle_gamma   90.00
#
_symmetry.space_group_name_H-M   'P 1'
#
loop_
_entity.id
_entity.type
_entity.pdbx_description
1 polymer ?
#
loop_
_entity_poly.entity_id
_entity_poly.type
_entity_poly.pdbx_seq_one_letter_code
_entity_poly.pdbx_strand_id
1 'polypeptide(L)'
;MGSPAKAPQTGKNRHFSQALRHAGAGIWAVIKNERNMRSHLVSAGVVVVVGLSLHVDLNTWCWLALAIALVWFAEFLNTVIEALVNLIVGQRYDENAKLAKDVAAGLVLLAAGLAVVIGLLVLAPYLTDLI
;
A
#
# COMPACT_ATOMS: atom_id res chain seq x y z
N MET A 1 33.90 16.66 -2.31
CA MET A 1 33.40 17.01 -0.95
C MET A 1 32.14 16.20 -0.70
N GLY A 2 32.24 15.13 0.09
CA GLY A 2 31.10 14.26 0.43
C GLY A 2 30.20 14.93 1.45
N SER A 3 28.90 14.99 1.16
CA SER A 3 27.89 15.45 2.12
C SER A 3 27.91 14.54 3.35
N PRO A 4 27.94 15.07 4.59
CA PRO A 4 27.98 14.24 5.78
C PRO A 4 26.69 13.44 5.89
N ALA A 5 26.81 12.11 5.94
CA ALA A 5 25.69 11.22 6.19
C ALA A 5 25.04 11.63 7.53
N LYS A 6 23.77 12.07 7.47
CA LYS A 6 23.01 12.45 8.67
C LYS A 6 23.02 11.28 9.64
N ALA A 7 23.51 11.52 10.86
CA ALA A 7 23.46 10.54 11.94
C ALA A 7 22.02 10.03 12.14
N PRO A 8 21.81 8.72 12.32
CA PRO A 8 20.48 8.17 12.54
C PRO A 8 19.90 8.74 13.84
N GLN A 9 18.80 9.50 13.72
CA GLN A 9 18.08 10.02 14.89
C GLN A 9 17.33 8.86 15.58
N THR A 10 17.74 8.54 16.80
CA THR A 10 17.18 7.46 17.64
C THR A 10 16.22 7.97 18.73
N GLY A 11 15.88 9.27 18.74
CA GLY A 11 15.07 9.92 19.78
C GLY A 11 13.59 10.11 19.44
N LYS A 12 12.74 10.28 20.47
CA LYS A 12 11.29 10.55 20.38
C LYS A 12 11.01 11.88 19.67
N ASN A 13 10.08 11.90 18.69
CA ASN A 13 9.69 13.13 17.97
C ASN A 13 9.13 14.18 18.94
N ARG A 14 9.77 15.36 19.00
CA ARG A 14 9.36 16.45 19.92
C ARG A 14 8.27 17.35 19.34
N HIS A 15 8.08 17.35 18.02
CA HIS A 15 7.09 18.20 17.33
C HIS A 15 6.23 17.39 16.34
N PHE A 16 4.94 17.70 16.27
CA PHE A 16 3.98 17.06 15.36
C PHE A 16 4.42 17.13 13.88
N SER A 17 5.01 18.26 13.45
CA SER A 17 5.56 18.43 12.11
C SER A 17 6.70 17.46 11.80
N GLN A 18 7.51 17.11 12.81
CA GLN A 18 8.57 16.11 12.67
C GLN A 18 7.96 14.71 12.50
N ALA A 19 6.92 14.37 13.28
CA ALA A 19 6.20 13.10 13.13
C ALA A 19 5.57 12.94 11.75
N LEU A 20 4.91 13.97 11.22
CA LEU A 20 4.35 13.97 9.86
C LEU A 20 5.44 13.78 8.80
N ARG A 21 6.59 14.45 8.93
CA ARG A 21 7.71 14.29 7.99
C ARG A 21 8.26 12.86 8.01
N HIS A 22 8.37 12.24 9.18
CA HIS A 22 8.84 10.85 9.28
C HIS A 22 7.83 9.86 8.70
N ALA A 23 6.53 10.04 8.98
CA ALA A 23 5.48 9.23 8.38
C ALA A 23 5.47 9.36 6.84
N GLY A 24 5.56 10.58 6.32
CA GLY A 24 5.63 10.85 4.89
C GLY A 24 6.87 10.25 4.22
N ALA A 25 8.04 10.31 4.88
CA ALA A 25 9.26 9.67 4.39
C ALA A 25 9.12 8.13 4.34
N GLY A 26 8.44 7.53 5.32
CA GLY A 26 8.11 6.10 5.32
C GLY A 26 7.22 5.71 4.14
N ILE A 27 6.13 6.45 3.92
CA ILE A 27 5.23 6.25 2.78
C ILE A 27 5.99 6.34 1.45
N TRP A 28 6.81 7.38 1.30
CA TRP A 28 7.61 7.57 0.10
C TRP A 28 8.63 6.44 -0.14
N ALA A 29 9.24 5.93 0.93
CA ALA A 29 10.18 4.81 0.83
C ALA A 29 9.52 3.54 0.29
N VAL A 30 8.31 3.21 0.77
CA VAL A 30 7.54 2.04 0.28
C VAL A 30 7.17 2.22 -1.19
N ILE A 31 6.60 3.37 -1.57
CA ILE A 31 6.23 3.67 -2.96
C ILE A 31 7.46 3.57 -3.89
N LYS A 32 8.62 4.03 -3.43
CA LYS A 32 9.84 4.02 -4.23
C LYS A 32 10.46 2.63 -4.31
N ASN A 33 10.49 1.85 -3.25
CA ASN A 33 11.27 0.61 -3.21
C ASN A 33 10.44 -0.62 -3.60
N GLU A 34 9.15 -0.64 -3.30
CA GLU A 34 8.31 -1.81 -3.54
C GLU A 34 7.72 -1.81 -4.96
N ARG A 35 8.01 -2.87 -5.72
CA ARG A 35 7.49 -3.03 -7.09
C ARG A 35 5.98 -3.22 -7.10
N ASN A 36 5.46 -3.99 -6.15
CA ASN A 36 4.03 -4.28 -6.04
C ASN A 36 3.24 -3.00 -5.71
N MET A 37 3.74 -2.18 -4.78
CA MET A 37 3.18 -0.86 -4.50
C MET A 37 3.05 0.03 -5.75
N ARG A 38 4.04 0.04 -6.66
CA ARG A 38 3.93 0.81 -7.91
C ARG A 38 2.82 0.27 -8.82
N SER A 39 2.67 -1.05 -8.91
CA SER A 39 1.57 -1.67 -9.66
C SER A 39 0.22 -1.30 -9.05
N HIS A 40 0.08 -1.34 -7.72
CA HIS A 40 -1.15 -0.95 -7.02
C HIS A 40 -1.46 0.55 -7.19
N LEU A 41 -0.45 1.42 -7.23
CA LEU A 41 -0.61 2.84 -7.50
C LEU A 41 -1.14 3.09 -8.92
N VAL A 42 -0.61 2.37 -9.93
CA VAL A 42 -1.11 2.46 -11.31
C VAL A 42 -2.55 1.96 -11.39
N SER A 43 -2.87 0.81 -10.80
CA SER A 43 -4.24 0.27 -10.77
C SER A 43 -5.21 1.22 -10.08
N ALA A 44 -4.83 1.81 -8.96
CA ALA A 44 -5.63 2.82 -8.27
C ALA A 44 -5.87 4.05 -9.16
N GLY A 45 -4.83 4.53 -9.88
CA GLY A 45 -4.96 5.62 -10.83
C GLY A 45 -5.95 5.32 -11.95
N VAL A 46 -5.92 4.10 -12.51
CA VAL A 46 -6.89 3.65 -13.52
C VAL A 46 -8.32 3.68 -12.97
N VAL A 47 -8.53 3.12 -11.77
CA VAL A 47 -9.85 3.11 -11.12
C VAL A 47 -10.38 4.53 -10.88
N VAL A 48 -9.51 5.46 -10.46
CA VAL A 48 -9.89 6.87 -10.28
C VAL A 48 -10.28 7.51 -11.61
N VAL A 49 -9.51 7.30 -12.68
CA VAL A 49 -9.84 7.85 -14.01
C VAL A 49 -11.17 7.30 -14.52
N VAL A 50 -11.42 6.00 -14.35
CA VAL A 50 -12.69 5.35 -14.72
C VAL A 50 -13.85 5.92 -13.91
N GLY A 51 -13.72 6.00 -12.58
CA GLY A 51 -14.76 6.56 -11.71
C GLY A 51 -15.11 8.01 -12.04
N LEU A 52 -14.10 8.83 -12.37
CA LEU A 52 -14.31 10.21 -12.80
C LEU A 52 -15.01 10.28 -14.17
N SER A 53 -14.62 9.43 -15.11
CA SER A 53 -15.21 9.40 -16.46
C SER A 53 -16.67 8.97 -16.44
N LEU A 54 -17.03 8.04 -15.56
CA LEU A 54 -18.39 7.52 -15.37
C LEU A 54 -19.26 8.40 -14.47
N HIS A 55 -18.73 9.50 -13.93
CA HIS A 55 -19.45 10.40 -13.01
C HIS A 55 -20.11 9.67 -11.84
N VAL A 56 -19.40 8.72 -11.24
CA VAL A 56 -19.94 7.89 -10.17
C VAL A 56 -20.30 8.71 -8.93
N ASP A 57 -21.34 8.28 -8.22
CA ASP A 57 -21.84 8.93 -7.03
C ASP A 57 -20.87 8.83 -5.83
N LEU A 58 -21.12 9.63 -4.80
CA LEU A 58 -20.25 9.71 -3.62
C LEU A 58 -20.15 8.38 -2.86
N ASN A 59 -21.21 7.58 -2.80
CA ASN A 59 -21.17 6.29 -2.12
C ASN A 59 -20.27 5.30 -2.87
N THR A 60 -20.32 5.29 -4.20
CA THR A 60 -19.38 4.51 -5.02
C THR A 60 -17.93 4.94 -4.77
N TRP A 61 -17.67 6.25 -4.69
CA TRP A 61 -16.34 6.76 -4.33
C TRP A 61 -15.86 6.31 -2.95
N CYS A 62 -16.73 6.27 -1.94
CA CYS A 62 -16.39 5.76 -0.61
C CYS A 62 -15.91 4.30 -0.66
N TRP A 63 -16.60 3.45 -1.43
CA TRP A 63 -16.22 2.05 -1.60
C TRP A 63 -14.91 1.87 -2.37
N LEU A 64 -14.72 2.63 -3.47
CA LEU A 64 -13.47 2.60 -4.24
C LEU A 64 -12.28 3.09 -3.39
N ALA A 65 -12.46 4.18 -2.64
CA ALA A 65 -11.44 4.71 -1.75
C ALA A 65 -11.08 3.70 -0.65
N LEU A 66 -12.07 3.04 -0.05
CA LEU A 66 -11.84 2.01 0.96
C LEU A 66 -11.09 0.79 0.39
N ALA A 67 -11.47 0.35 -0.81
CA ALA A 67 -10.81 -0.76 -1.49
C ALA A 67 -9.33 -0.44 -1.79
N ILE A 68 -9.04 0.76 -2.33
CA ILE A 68 -7.68 1.22 -2.61
C ILE A 68 -6.87 1.32 -1.30
N ALA A 69 -7.45 1.91 -0.26
CA ALA A 69 -6.79 2.07 1.03
C ALA A 69 -6.46 0.72 1.68
N LEU A 70 -7.33 -0.29 1.55
CA LEU A 70 -7.10 -1.62 2.09
C LEU A 70 -5.94 -2.34 1.39
N VAL A 71 -5.85 -2.23 0.05
CA VAL A 71 -4.73 -2.78 -0.71
C VAL A 71 -3.42 -2.13 -0.28
N TRP A 72 -3.40 -0.82 -0.13
CA TRP A 72 -2.22 -0.10 0.36
C TRP A 72 -1.87 -0.57 1.77
N PHE A 73 -2.83 -0.65 2.68
CA PHE A 73 -2.61 -1.12 4.04
C PHE A 73 -1.96 -2.51 4.07
N ALA A 74 -2.46 -3.46 3.26
CA ALA A 74 -1.89 -4.79 3.17
C ALA A 74 -0.44 -4.77 2.63
N GLU A 75 -0.15 -3.94 1.63
CA GLU A 75 1.20 -3.77 1.06
C GLU A 75 2.19 -3.16 2.06
N PHE A 76 1.74 -2.14 2.82
CA PHE A 76 2.54 -1.56 3.92
C PHE A 76 2.82 -2.60 5.00
N LEU A 77 1.82 -3.40 5.38
CA LEU A 77 2.00 -4.46 6.34
C LEU A 77 2.98 -5.52 5.83
N ASN A 78 2.89 -5.91 4.55
CA ASN A 78 3.85 -6.81 3.93
C ASN A 78 5.28 -6.28 4.03
N THR A 79 5.49 -5.01 3.70
CA THR A 79 6.80 -4.35 3.80
C THR A 79 7.33 -4.33 5.24
N VAL A 80 6.45 -4.07 6.22
CA VAL A 80 6.82 -4.10 7.65
C VAL A 80 7.24 -5.50 8.09
N ILE A 81 6.48 -6.54 7.70
CA ILE A 81 6.81 -7.93 8.03
C ILE A 81 8.14 -8.33 7.38
N GLU A 82 8.36 -7.98 6.11
CA GLU A 82 9.64 -8.22 5.44
C GLU A 82 10.81 -7.55 6.15
N ALA A 83 10.65 -6.28 6.55
CA ALA A 83 11.68 -5.55 7.28
C ALA A 83 11.98 -6.17 8.65
N LEU A 84 10.96 -6.59 9.40
CA LEU A 84 11.12 -7.26 10.69
C LEU A 84 11.79 -8.63 10.54
N VAL A 85 11.37 -9.43 9.56
CA VAL A 85 11.98 -10.74 9.30
C VAL A 85 13.45 -10.58 8.89
N ASN A 86 13.75 -9.62 8.01
CA ASN A 86 15.13 -9.33 7.60
C ASN A 86 15.97 -8.81 8.78
N LEU A 87 15.38 -8.09 9.74
CA LEU A 87 16.06 -7.64 10.95
C LEU A 87 16.38 -8.80 11.91
N ILE A 88 15.45 -9.75 12.07
CA ILE A 88 15.58 -10.86 13.04
C ILE A 88 16.47 -11.99 12.49
N VAL A 89 16.23 -12.40 11.24
CA VAL A 89 16.87 -13.59 10.65
C VAL A 89 18.08 -13.23 9.77
N GLY A 90 18.14 -12.00 9.26
CA GLY A 90 19.22 -11.54 8.39
C GLY A 90 19.26 -12.32 7.08
N GLN A 91 20.42 -12.92 6.78
CA GLN A 91 20.67 -13.70 5.56
C GLN A 91 20.55 -15.22 5.76
N ARG A 92 20.04 -15.67 6.93
CA ARG A 92 19.87 -17.09 7.21
C ARG A 92 18.50 -17.57 6.72
N TYR A 93 18.41 -18.84 6.36
CA TYR A 93 17.13 -19.47 6.06
C TYR A 93 16.46 -19.93 7.36
N ASP A 94 15.17 -19.63 7.50
CA ASP A 94 14.33 -20.05 8.62
C ASP A 94 12.91 -20.33 8.09
N GLU A 95 12.31 -21.45 8.49
CA GLU A 95 10.99 -21.86 8.00
C GLU A 95 9.86 -20.95 8.49
N ASN A 96 9.96 -20.43 9.72
CA ASN A 96 8.97 -19.50 10.26
C ASN A 96 9.08 -18.13 9.58
N ALA A 97 10.30 -17.70 9.26
CA ALA A 97 10.53 -16.48 8.47
C ALA A 97 9.91 -16.56 7.08
N LYS A 98 10.04 -17.71 6.43
CA LYS A 98 9.38 -17.97 5.15
C LYS A 98 7.86 -17.93 5.30
N LEU A 99 7.30 -18.65 6.28
CA LEU A 99 5.87 -18.65 6.54
C LEU A 99 5.33 -17.24 6.81
N ALA A 100 6.02 -16.43 7.61
CA ALA A 100 5.60 -15.06 7.89
C ALA A 100 5.55 -14.18 6.63
N LYS A 101 6.55 -14.30 5.75
CA LYS A 101 6.58 -13.61 4.45
C LYS A 101 5.48 -14.11 3.51
N ASP A 102 5.28 -15.42 3.42
CA ASP A 102 4.25 -16.01 2.57
C ASP A 102 2.83 -15.59 3.01
N VAL A 103 2.56 -15.55 4.32
CA VAL A 103 1.28 -15.06 4.87
C VAL A 103 1.10 -13.57 4.60
N ALA A 104 2.15 -12.76 4.73
CA ALA A 104 2.10 -11.33 4.45
C ALA A 104 1.81 -11.04 2.97
N ALA A 105 2.44 -11.76 2.05
CA ALA A 105 2.11 -11.71 0.63
C ALA A 105 0.67 -12.19 0.35
N GLY A 106 0.21 -13.21 1.07
CA GLY A 106 -1.18 -13.68 1.02
C GLY A 106 -2.20 -12.61 1.42
N LEU A 107 -1.90 -11.77 2.40
CA LEU A 107 -2.76 -10.65 2.79
C LEU A 107 -2.90 -9.62 1.66
N VAL A 108 -1.81 -9.30 0.95
CA VAL A 108 -1.85 -8.41 -0.22
C VAL A 108 -2.74 -9.01 -1.31
N LEU A 109 -2.59 -10.31 -1.59
CA LEU A 109 -3.41 -11.01 -2.59
C LEU A 109 -4.91 -10.96 -2.24
N LEU A 110 -5.25 -11.23 -0.97
CA LEU A 110 -6.64 -11.15 -0.50
C LEU A 110 -7.21 -9.74 -0.62
N ALA A 111 -6.46 -8.72 -0.22
CA ALA A 111 -6.89 -7.32 -0.34
C ALA A 111 -7.08 -6.92 -1.80
N ALA A 112 -6.17 -7.32 -2.70
CA ALA A 112 -6.27 -7.05 -4.13
C ALA A 112 -7.49 -7.76 -4.74
N GLY A 113 -7.74 -9.01 -4.39
CA GLY A 113 -8.93 -9.76 -4.82
C GLY A 113 -10.22 -9.09 -4.36
N LEU A 114 -10.29 -8.66 -3.10
CA LEU A 114 -11.44 -7.93 -2.57
C LEU A 114 -11.64 -6.59 -3.29
N ALA A 115 -10.57 -5.86 -3.59
CA ALA A 115 -10.65 -4.61 -4.33
C ALA A 115 -11.22 -4.81 -5.75
N VAL A 116 -10.86 -5.90 -6.42
CA VAL A 116 -11.45 -6.28 -7.72
C VAL A 116 -12.95 -6.54 -7.57
N VAL A 117 -13.36 -7.33 -6.57
CA VAL A 117 -14.78 -7.63 -6.33
C VAL A 117 -15.57 -6.36 -6.05
N ILE A 118 -15.08 -5.48 -5.15
CA ILE A 118 -15.73 -4.19 -4.86
C ILE A 118 -15.83 -3.36 -6.13
N GLY A 119 -14.72 -3.21 -6.87
CA GLY A 119 -14.68 -2.44 -8.12
C GLY A 119 -15.71 -2.93 -9.14
N LEU A 120 -15.82 -4.25 -9.33
CA LEU A 120 -16.82 -4.84 -10.22
C LEU A 120 -18.25 -4.55 -9.73
N LEU A 121 -18.54 -4.72 -8.44
CA LEU A 121 -19.89 -4.51 -7.91
C LEU A 121 -20.35 -3.06 -8.01
N VAL A 122 -19.47 -2.10 -7.72
CA VAL A 122 -19.85 -0.67 -7.69
C VAL A 122 -19.78 -0.02 -9.07
N LEU A 123 -18.91 -0.49 -9.97
CA LEU A 123 -18.80 0.05 -11.33
C LEU A 123 -19.69 -0.68 -12.35
N ALA A 124 -20.14 -1.91 -12.09
CA ALA A 124 -21.03 -2.66 -12.98
C ALA A 124 -22.25 -1.85 -13.47
N PRO A 125 -23.07 -1.19 -12.62
CA PRO A 125 -24.25 -0.48 -13.10
C PRO A 125 -23.90 0.66 -14.07
N TYR A 126 -22.82 1.40 -13.79
CA TYR A 126 -22.34 2.48 -14.64
C TYR A 126 -21.81 2.00 -16.00
N LEU A 127 -21.23 0.79 -16.02
CA LEU A 127 -20.72 0.18 -17.26
C LEU A 127 -21.86 -0.39 -18.11
N THR A 128 -22.92 -0.93 -17.51
CA THR A 128 -24.09 -1.40 -18.24
C THR A 128 -24.91 -0.26 -18.82
N ASP A 129 -25.00 0.88 -18.13
CA ASP A 129 -25.72 2.06 -18.63
C ASP A 129 -25.00 2.75 -19.81
N LEU A 130 -23.71 2.46 -20.00
CA LEU A 130 -22.90 2.99 -21.10
C LEU A 130 -23.05 2.21 -22.42
N ILE A 131 -23.56 0.97 -22.37
CA ILE A 131 -23.73 0.05 -23.50
C ILE A 131 -25.18 0.08 -23.98
#